data_AF-A0AAJ2NTD1-F1
#
_entry.id   AF-A0AAJ2NTD1-F1
#
_cell.length_a   1.000
_cell.length_b   1.000
_cell.length_c   1.000
_cell.angle_alpha   90.00
_cell.angle_beta   90.00
_cell.angle_gamma   90.00
#
_symmetry.space_group_name_H-M   'P 1'
#
loop_
_entity.id
_entity.type
_entity.pdbx_description
1 polymer ?
#
loop_
_entity_poly.entity_id
_entity_poly.type
_entity_poly.pdbx_seq_one_letter_code
_entity_poly.pdbx_strand_id
1 'polypeptide(L)'
;GIYYYCNISSPFIFDGEALKYIDYDLDIKVYPDMTFNLLDEDEYERHRREMNYPDVIDQILKRNVDKLIQWIRQRIGPFAPDFID
;
A
#
# COMPACT_ATOMS: atom_id res chain seq x y z
N GLY A 1 10.26 -12.09 14.33
CA GLY A 1 8.90 -12.20 13.79
C GLY A 1 8.86 -11.59 12.40
N ILE A 2 7.77 -11.79 11.67
CA ILE A 2 7.63 -11.34 10.28
C ILE A 2 7.23 -9.86 10.27
N TYR A 3 7.85 -9.10 9.37
CA TYR A 3 7.46 -7.72 9.06
C TYR A 3 6.88 -7.70 7.65
N TYR A 4 5.80 -6.95 7.45
CA TYR A 4 5.23 -6.73 6.12
C TYR A 4 5.43 -5.28 5.73
N TYR A 5 5.82 -5.06 4.47
CA TYR A 5 5.88 -3.75 3.86
C TYR A 5 4.94 -3.76 2.67
N CYS A 6 3.93 -2.89 2.69
CA CYS A 6 2.86 -2.88 1.71
C CYS A 6 2.83 -1.54 0.99
N ASN A 7 3.31 -1.53 -0.25
CA ASN A 7 3.23 -0.36 -1.10
C ASN A 7 1.83 -0.19 -1.69
N ILE A 8 1.35 1.05 -1.69
CA ILE A 8 0.17 1.44 -2.45
C ILE A 8 0.64 1.94 -3.82
N SER A 9 0.45 1.10 -4.83
CA SER A 9 0.84 1.39 -6.21
C SER A 9 -0.33 1.25 -7.18
N SER A 10 -0.11 1.70 -8.42
CA SER A 10 -1.02 1.38 -9.51
C SER A 10 -1.07 -0.14 -9.72
N PRO A 11 -2.15 -0.67 -10.32
CA PRO A 11 -2.09 -1.99 -10.92
C PRO A 11 -0.85 -2.10 -11.82
N PHE A 12 -0.17 -3.23 -11.75
CA PHE A 12 1.01 -3.46 -12.56
C PHE A 12 0.63 -3.78 -14.02
N ILE A 13 1.54 -3.48 -14.93
CA ILE A 13 1.51 -3.89 -16.32
C ILE A 13 2.74 -4.76 -16.57
N PHE A 14 2.57 -5.85 -17.30
CA PHE A 14 3.68 -6.67 -17.79
C PHE A 14 3.79 -6.50 -19.30
N ASP A 15 4.97 -6.12 -19.80
CA ASP A 15 5.21 -5.88 -21.23
C ASP A 15 5.99 -7.00 -21.93
N GLY A 16 6.22 -8.12 -21.24
CA GLY A 16 7.02 -9.24 -21.72
C GLY A 16 8.48 -9.21 -21.24
N GLU A 17 8.97 -8.05 -20.77
CA GLU A 17 10.32 -7.90 -20.22
C GLU A 17 10.26 -7.61 -18.71
N ALA A 18 9.39 -6.69 -18.30
CA ALA A 18 9.35 -6.20 -16.92
C ALA A 18 7.92 -5.96 -16.41
N LEU A 19 7.78 -6.06 -15.09
CA LEU A 19 6.64 -5.52 -14.37
C LEU A 19 6.85 -4.03 -14.15
N LYS A 20 5.85 -3.24 -14.50
CA LYS A 20 5.84 -1.78 -14.37
C LYS A 20 4.63 -1.35 -13.56
N TYR A 21 4.83 -0.42 -12.64
CA TYR A 21 3.77 0.22 -11.88
C TYR A 21 4.21 1.63 -11.49
N ILE A 22 3.24 2.44 -11.09
CA ILE A 22 3.47 3.77 -10.49
C ILE A 22 3.37 3.60 -8.98
N ASP A 23 4.40 4.00 -8.25
CA ASP A 23 4.36 4.10 -6.80
C ASP A 23 3.68 5.43 -6.41
N TYR A 24 2.80 5.40 -5.41
CA TYR A 24 2.07 6.58 -4.93
C TYR A 24 2.52 7.03 -3.54
N ASP A 25 3.74 6.66 -3.14
CA ASP A 25 4.44 7.03 -1.91
C ASP A 25 3.82 6.46 -0.62
N LEU A 26 2.52 6.19 -0.57
CA LEU A 26 1.87 5.64 0.61
C LEU A 26 2.27 4.18 0.85
N ASP A 27 2.86 3.93 2.01
CA ASP A 27 3.27 2.59 2.44
C ASP A 27 2.71 2.24 3.82
N ILE A 28 2.36 0.97 4.05
CA ILE A 28 2.02 0.46 5.38
C ILE A 28 3.09 -0.52 5.85
N LYS A 29 3.70 -0.21 6.99
CA LYS A 29 4.62 -1.10 7.70
C LYS A 29 3.88 -1.82 8.81
N VAL A 30 3.86 -3.15 8.76
CA VAL A 30 3.22 -4.02 9.75
C VAL A 30 4.29 -4.72 10.58
N TYR A 31 4.15 -4.62 11.90
CA TYR A 31 5.05 -5.22 12.88
C TYR A 31 4.63 -6.67 13.20
N PRO A 32 5.52 -7.48 13.81
CA PRO A 32 5.22 -8.89 14.13
C PRO A 32 4.01 -9.13 15.04
N ASP A 33 3.59 -8.13 15.81
CA ASP A 33 2.40 -8.18 16.68
C ASP A 33 1.11 -7.74 15.96
N MET A 34 1.19 -7.45 14.66
CA MET A 34 0.13 -6.92 13.78
C MET A 34 -0.28 -5.47 14.09
N THR A 35 0.50 -4.74 14.90
CA THR A 35 0.43 -3.28 14.88
C THR A 35 1.00 -2.75 13.57
N PHE A 36 0.65 -1.53 13.15
CA PHE A 36 1.09 -0.98 11.88
C PHE A 36 1.22 0.55 11.92
N ASN A 37 2.06 1.08 11.04
CA ASN A 37 2.18 2.52 10.77
C ASN A 37 1.93 2.79 9.28
N LEU A 38 1.19 3.85 9.00
CA LEU A 38 1.17 4.48 7.68
C LEU A 38 2.43 5.36 7.57
N LEU A 39 3.12 5.26 6.44
CA LEU A 39 4.38 5.96 6.17
C LEU A 39 4.20 6.92 4.99
N ASP A 40 5.08 7.91 4.94
CA ASP A 40 5.29 8.82 3.80
C ASP A 40 4.06 9.62 3.35
N GLU A 41 3.13 9.88 4.27
CA GLU A 41 1.93 10.70 4.04
C GLU A 41 2.27 12.13 3.59
N ASP A 42 3.36 12.70 4.12
CA ASP A 42 3.86 14.03 3.78
C ASP A 42 4.52 14.07 2.40
N GLU A 43 5.22 13.02 2.01
CA GLU A 43 5.75 12.86 0.65
C GLU A 43 4.61 12.73 -0.36
N TYR A 44 3.64 11.87 -0.10
CA TYR A 44 2.42 11.73 -0.89
C TYR A 44 1.68 13.07 -1.06
N GLU A 45 1.43 13.80 0.03
CA GLU A 45 0.72 15.09 -0.03
C GLU A 45 1.48 16.16 -0.83
N ARG A 46 2.82 16.14 -0.78
CA ARG A 46 3.67 17.00 -1.62
C ARG A 46 3.55 16.59 -3.08
N HIS A 47 3.79 15.33 -3.40
CA HIS A 47 3.79 14.78 -4.75
C HIS A 47 2.42 14.93 -5.44
N ARG A 48 1.32 14.67 -4.73
CA ARG A 48 -0.03 14.85 -5.29
C ARG A 48 -0.27 16.29 -5.75
N ARG A 49 0.29 17.29 -5.05
CA ARG A 49 0.17 18.72 -5.40
C ARG A 49 1.09 19.09 -6.55
N GLU A 50 2.37 18.72 -6.47
CA GLU A 50 3.37 19.06 -7.48
C GLU A 50 3.06 18.43 -8.84
N MET A 51 2.53 17.20 -8.84
CA MET A 51 2.19 16.45 -10.05
C MET A 51 0.71 16.54 -10.44
N ASN A 52 -0.09 17.32 -9.72
CA ASN A 52 -1.52 17.51 -9.97
C ASN A 52 -2.30 16.19 -10.09
N TYR A 53 -2.17 15.32 -9.09
CA TYR A 53 -2.91 14.07 -9.06
C TYR A 53 -4.43 14.37 -9.10
N PRO A 54 -5.19 13.68 -9.96
CA PRO A 54 -6.64 13.83 -9.97
C PRO A 54 -7.25 13.47 -8.61
N ASP A 55 -8.26 14.21 -8.15
CA ASP A 55 -8.95 13.92 -6.87
C ASP A 55 -9.49 12.48 -6.79
N VAL A 56 -9.85 11.89 -7.94
CA VAL A 56 -10.29 10.49 -8.00
C VAL A 56 -9.17 9.51 -7.62
N ILE A 57 -7.91 9.82 -7.94
CA ILE A 57 -6.77 8.99 -7.53
C ILE A 57 -6.62 9.05 -6.02
N ASP A 58 -6.66 10.24 -5.41
CA ASP A 58 -6.60 10.38 -3.95
C ASP A 58 -7.70 9.58 -3.23
N GLN A 59 -8.92 9.62 -3.75
CA GLN A 59 -10.03 8.85 -3.21
C GLN A 59 -9.80 7.34 -3.34
N ILE A 60 -9.24 6.88 -4.46
CA ILE A 60 -8.92 5.47 -4.68
C ILE A 60 -7.81 5.00 -3.73
N LEU A 61 -6.75 5.80 -3.56
CA LEU A 61 -5.61 5.46 -2.70
C LEU A 61 -6.07 5.34 -1.24
N LYS A 62 -6.79 6.34 -0.72
CA LYS A 62 -7.33 6.32 0.65
C LYS A 62 -8.23 5.11 0.91
N ARG A 63 -9.12 4.77 -0.04
CA ARG A 63 -9.97 3.57 0.06
C ARG A 63 -9.16 2.27 0.10
N ASN A 64 -8.06 2.18 -0.65
CA ASN A 64 -7.21 0.99 -0.65
C ASN A 64 -6.35 0.89 0.61
N VAL A 65 -5.87 2.00 1.15
CA VAL A 65 -5.23 2.06 2.48
C VAL A 65 -6.20 1.53 3.54
N ASP A 66 -7.44 2.04 3.57
CA ASP A 66 -8.46 1.57 4.52
C ASP A 66 -8.75 0.08 4.38
N LYS A 67 -8.87 -0.42 3.14
CA LYS A 67 -9.07 -1.84 2.86
C LYS A 67 -7.89 -2.69 3.36
N LEU A 68 -6.67 -2.24 3.12
CA LEU A 68 -5.47 -2.95 3.57
C LEU A 68 -5.38 -2.97 5.10
N ILE A 69 -5.70 -1.86 5.77
CA ILE A 69 -5.81 -1.79 7.23
C ILE A 69 -6.85 -2.80 7.75
N GLN A 70 -8.00 -2.94 7.08
CA GLN A 70 -8.99 -3.96 7.44
C GLN A 70 -8.42 -5.37 7.31
N TRP A 71 -7.66 -5.65 6.25
CA TRP A 71 -7.03 -6.96 6.05
C TRP A 71 -5.99 -7.30 7.13
N ILE A 72 -5.16 -6.32 7.51
CA ILE A 72 -4.19 -6.46 8.61
C ILE A 72 -4.92 -6.78 9.92
N ARG A 73 -5.96 -6.00 10.25
CA ARG A 73 -6.75 -6.18 11.49
C ARG A 73 -7.46 -7.53 11.54
N GLN A 74 -7.98 -7.99 10.41
CA GLN A 74 -8.67 -9.27 10.30
C GLN A 74 -7.71 -10.47 10.12
N ARG A 75 -6.42 -10.20 9.89
CA ARG A 75 -5.39 -11.21 9.60
C ARG A 75 -5.80 -12.12 8.43
N ILE A 76 -6.21 -11.51 7.33
CA ILE A 76 -6.62 -12.21 6.10
C ILE A 76 -5.66 -11.93 4.94
N GLY A 77 -5.75 -12.77 3.91
CA GLY A 77 -4.87 -12.65 2.73
C GLY A 77 -3.41 -12.89 3.12
N PRO A 78 -2.48 -12.00 2.72
CA PRO A 78 -1.06 -12.14 3.04
C PRO A 78 -0.71 -12.16 4.54
N PHE A 79 -1.65 -11.75 5.40
CA PHE A 79 -1.48 -11.65 6.85
C PHE A 79 -2.04 -12.85 7.61
N ALA A 80 -2.63 -13.82 6.91
CA ALA A 80 -3.14 -15.03 7.52
C ALA A 80 -1.98 -15.90 8.05
N PRO A 81 -2.13 -16.59 9.19
CA PRO A 81 -1.04 -17.38 9.78
C PRO A 81 -0.47 -18.46 8.87
N ASP A 82 -1.28 -18.96 7.95
CA ASP A 82 -1.00 -20.03 6.98
C ASP A 82 -0.53 -19.51 5.61
N PHE A 83 -0.39 -18.19 5.44
CA PHE A 83 0.06 -17.62 4.16
C PHE A 83 1.56 -17.80 3.91
N ILE A 84 2.36 -17.86 4.98
CA ILE A 84 3.81 -18.04 4.91
C ILE A 84 4.13 -19.41 5.50
N ASP A 85 4.62 -20.33 4.66
CA ASP A 85 5.18 -21.62 5.06
C ASP A 85 6.60 -21.49 5.66
#